data_AF-A0A5S4UPU2-F1
#
_entry.id   AF-A0A5S4UPU2-F1
#
_cell.length_a   1.000
_cell.length_b   1.000
_cell.length_c   1.000
_cell.angle_alpha   90.00
_cell.angle_beta   90.00
_cell.angle_gamma   90.00
#
_symmetry.space_group_name_H-M   'P 1'
#
loop_
_entity.id
_entity.type
_entity.pdbx_description
1 polymer ?
#
loop_
_entity_poly.entity_id
_entity_poly.type
_entity_poly.pdbx_seq_one_letter_code
_entity_poly.pdbx_strand_id
1 'polypeptide(L)'
;MKDKTPSGLNEWLHFLKSKKIPVRGSTLLRLKNEIEAEENTPNEISACIMSDPLLAFSILNEANRVISNKDNDIKSPIHAAAIIGTNGIKRLFPSLAPYRLSATENTPHIVSFLNEIQTSYDAATIAKHWAAEKHTNITEDIFWITLFRDVVRWLLWFYARPAMLTIRLKLKQGNKSNQAEMSALGCRIDELATHLYRQWYTPKKITDALLTNNIPNASELQTLARLAHNPNTLPEFTKNQRLTILINNPMVFSYCANQVAHEAKLMKWDSKNLPFLYRVVATVMHRRTADVSHITHLASIEAARQFSKWGEYSLAQQLIDPELYINTDTSAAPLSPIAALKKALGKHAIFDTKQKANMALKTLLKAIPHAKACIVFKHINNKLSPILQYGYPTEAIKYVKWDAPSAVFSTLSKKRSAAHFSGHAFIKMQQELPPNAIQLLSKNSQLILASTLVTDREMVILWLETQGQFSEQDYTNFKITASLISQIGV
;
A
#
# COMPACT_ATOMS: atom_id res chain seq x y z
N MET A 1 -11.90 -10.39 -27.78
CA MET A 1 -10.57 -10.83 -27.28
C MET A 1 -10.46 -10.37 -25.84
N LYS A 2 -10.09 -11.24 -24.89
CA LYS A 2 -9.83 -10.79 -23.51
C LYS A 2 -8.52 -9.99 -23.56
N ASP A 3 -8.62 -8.67 -23.57
CA ASP A 3 -7.45 -7.80 -23.56
C ASP A 3 -6.59 -8.16 -22.33
N LYS A 4 -5.43 -8.75 -22.60
CA LYS A 4 -4.43 -9.04 -21.57
C LYS A 4 -4.07 -7.73 -20.90
N THR A 5 -4.18 -7.67 -19.58
CA THR A 5 -3.79 -6.49 -18.81
C THR A 5 -2.33 -6.16 -19.11
N PRO A 6 -1.99 -4.91 -19.47
CA PRO A 6 -0.61 -4.52 -19.73
C PRO A 6 0.29 -4.83 -18.53
N SER A 7 1.53 -5.24 -18.81
CA SER A 7 2.54 -5.55 -17.80
C SER A 7 3.90 -4.99 -18.21
N GLY A 8 4.52 -4.24 -17.31
CA GLY A 8 5.80 -3.57 -17.53
C GLY A 8 5.65 -2.21 -18.20
N LEU A 9 6.71 -1.41 -18.10
CA LEU A 9 6.72 0.01 -18.49
C LEU A 9 6.26 0.23 -19.95
N ASN A 10 6.83 -0.52 -20.90
CA ASN A 10 6.58 -0.31 -22.33
C ASN A 10 5.13 -0.62 -22.73
N GLU A 11 4.54 -1.68 -22.18
CA GLU A 11 3.13 -2.04 -22.45
C GLU A 11 2.18 -0.99 -21.87
N TRP A 12 2.44 -0.50 -20.64
CA TRP A 12 1.66 0.58 -20.02
C TRP A 12 1.77 1.90 -20.78
N LEU A 13 2.98 2.25 -21.26
CA LEU A 13 3.19 3.42 -22.11
C LEU A 13 2.38 3.34 -23.40
N HIS A 14 2.45 2.21 -24.10
CA HIS A 14 1.68 1.99 -25.32
C HIS A 14 0.17 2.05 -25.04
N PHE A 15 -0.29 1.40 -23.97
CA PHE A 15 -1.70 1.39 -23.57
C PHE A 15 -2.21 2.81 -23.30
N LEU A 16 -1.60 3.56 -22.39
CA LEU A 16 -2.07 4.90 -22.02
C LEU A 16 -1.92 5.91 -23.16
N LYS A 17 -0.89 5.79 -24.00
CA LYS A 17 -0.71 6.65 -25.18
C LYS A 17 -1.85 6.49 -26.19
N SER A 18 -2.42 5.30 -26.31
CA SER A 18 -3.57 5.05 -27.20
C SER A 18 -4.89 5.63 -26.68
N LYS A 19 -4.95 6.06 -25.42
CA LYS A 19 -6.18 6.56 -24.79
C LYS A 19 -6.31 8.06 -24.94
N LYS A 20 -7.56 8.50 -25.07
CA LYS A 20 -7.94 9.92 -25.05
C LYS A 20 -7.98 10.45 -23.62
N ILE A 21 -7.84 11.76 -23.43
CA ILE A 21 -7.90 12.36 -22.10
C ILE A 21 -9.38 12.49 -21.68
N PRO A 22 -9.83 11.85 -20.58
CA PRO A 22 -11.21 11.93 -20.15
C PRO A 22 -11.54 13.33 -19.62
N VAL A 23 -12.57 13.96 -20.16
CA VAL A 23 -13.07 15.28 -19.75
C VAL A 23 -14.57 15.20 -19.57
N ARG A 24 -15.13 15.96 -18.64
CA ARG A 24 -16.57 15.94 -18.39
C ARG A 24 -17.33 16.42 -19.63
N GLY A 25 -18.30 15.62 -20.08
CA GLY A 25 -19.07 15.91 -21.28
C GLY A 25 -19.84 17.23 -21.23
N SER A 26 -20.39 17.60 -20.07
CA SER A 26 -21.07 18.89 -19.89
C SER A 26 -20.11 20.07 -19.97
N THR A 27 -18.91 19.96 -19.41
CA THR A 27 -17.88 20.99 -19.49
C THR A 27 -17.39 21.14 -20.92
N LEU A 28 -17.16 20.03 -21.63
CA LEU A 28 -16.73 20.05 -23.01
C LEU A 28 -17.80 20.64 -23.95
N LEU A 29 -19.08 20.31 -23.72
CA LEU A 29 -20.19 20.89 -24.48
C LEU A 29 -20.29 22.40 -24.25
N ARG A 30 -20.25 22.83 -22.98
CA ARG A 30 -20.28 24.26 -22.64
C ARG A 30 -19.11 24.99 -23.30
N LEU A 31 -17.88 24.48 -23.16
CA LEU A 31 -16.70 25.07 -23.77
C LEU A 31 -16.80 25.20 -25.29
N LYS A 32 -17.42 24.23 -26.00
CA LYS A 32 -17.64 24.33 -27.44
C LYS A 32 -18.58 25.48 -27.78
N ASN A 33 -19.69 25.60 -27.06
CA ASN A 33 -20.65 26.68 -27.25
C ASN A 33 -20.01 28.06 -26.98
N GLU A 34 -19.27 28.20 -25.87
CA GLU A 34 -18.52 29.43 -25.51
C GLU A 34 -17.35 29.78 -26.44
N ILE A 35 -17.03 28.90 -27.40
CA ILE A 35 -15.98 29.15 -28.38
C ILE A 35 -16.60 29.46 -29.76
N GLU A 36 -17.84 29.04 -29.98
CA GLU A 36 -18.59 29.26 -31.22
C GLU A 36 -19.43 30.54 -31.16
N ALA A 37 -19.80 31.03 -29.98
CA ALA A 37 -20.52 32.30 -29.85
C ALA A 37 -19.65 33.49 -30.31
N GLU A 38 -20.29 34.50 -30.91
CA GLU A 38 -19.61 35.72 -31.42
C GLU A 38 -19.30 36.71 -30.28
N GLU A 39 -20.05 36.65 -29.17
CA GLU A 39 -19.90 37.48 -27.97
C GLU A 39 -19.27 36.70 -26.79
N ASN A 40 -18.15 36.01 -27.02
CA ASN A 40 -17.53 35.23 -25.95
C ASN A 40 -16.98 36.13 -24.83
N THR A 41 -17.36 35.88 -23.58
CA THR A 41 -16.63 36.48 -22.46
C THR A 41 -15.40 35.62 -22.11
N PRO A 42 -14.18 36.18 -22.04
CA PRO A 42 -12.98 35.45 -21.61
C PRO A 42 -13.13 34.74 -20.25
N ASN A 43 -14.06 35.23 -19.42
CA ASN A 43 -14.38 34.69 -18.10
C ASN A 43 -15.10 33.33 -18.18
N GLU A 44 -16.03 33.13 -19.12
CA GLU A 44 -16.79 31.87 -19.25
C GLU A 44 -15.90 30.71 -19.72
N ILE A 45 -15.01 30.99 -20.68
CA ILE A 45 -13.98 30.03 -21.11
C ILE A 45 -13.08 29.66 -19.93
N SER A 46 -12.61 30.66 -19.17
CA SER A 46 -11.79 30.43 -17.98
C SER A 46 -12.51 29.58 -16.93
N ALA A 47 -13.80 29.83 -16.69
CA ALA A 47 -14.62 29.04 -15.78
C ALA A 47 -14.82 27.59 -16.25
N CYS A 48 -14.93 27.35 -17.57
CA CYS A 48 -14.93 26.01 -18.14
C CYS A 48 -13.62 25.28 -17.87
N ILE A 49 -12.49 25.92 -18.15
CA ILE A 49 -11.16 25.35 -17.96
C ILE A 49 -10.92 24.98 -16.50
N MET A 50 -11.25 25.87 -15.58
CA MET A 50 -11.08 25.63 -14.14
C MET A 50 -12.03 24.57 -13.56
N SER A 51 -13.10 24.23 -14.29
CA SER A 51 -14.07 23.23 -13.84
C SER A 51 -13.65 21.78 -14.08
N ASP A 52 -12.64 21.55 -14.92
CA ASP A 52 -12.14 20.20 -15.24
C ASP A 52 -10.60 20.19 -15.31
N PRO A 53 -9.92 19.48 -14.40
CA PRO A 53 -8.46 19.52 -14.31
C PRO A 53 -7.77 18.85 -15.50
N LEU A 54 -8.39 17.89 -16.18
CA LEU A 54 -7.78 17.24 -17.33
C LEU A 54 -7.91 18.07 -18.60
N LEU A 55 -8.97 18.87 -18.72
CA LEU A 55 -9.04 19.94 -19.70
C LEU A 55 -7.94 20.99 -19.46
N ALA A 56 -7.81 21.46 -18.21
CA ALA A 56 -6.78 22.40 -17.82
C ALA A 56 -5.36 21.89 -18.12
N PHE A 57 -5.08 20.62 -17.80
CA PHE A 57 -3.83 19.95 -18.12
C PHE A 57 -3.57 19.86 -19.64
N SER A 58 -4.59 19.53 -20.43
CA SER A 58 -4.48 19.43 -21.89
C SER A 58 -4.12 20.77 -22.52
N ILE A 59 -4.74 21.87 -22.04
CA ILE A 59 -4.46 23.23 -22.49
C ILE A 59 -3.05 23.66 -22.10
N LEU A 60 -2.62 23.36 -20.86
CA LEU A 60 -1.28 23.64 -20.38
C LEU A 60 -0.20 22.98 -21.26
N ASN A 61 -0.40 21.70 -21.60
CA ASN A 61 0.49 20.93 -22.44
C ASN A 61 0.54 21.46 -23.88
N GLU A 62 -0.60 21.85 -24.45
CA GLU A 62 -0.65 22.43 -25.80
C GLU A 62 0.06 23.79 -25.87
N ALA A 63 -0.10 24.63 -24.85
CA ALA A 63 0.65 25.88 -24.75
C ALA A 63 2.16 25.63 -24.68
N ASN A 64 2.58 24.65 -23.87
CA ASN A 64 4.00 24.32 -23.72
C ASN A 64 4.59 23.69 -25.01
N ARG A 65 3.79 23.00 -25.80
CA ARG A 65 4.18 22.51 -27.14
C ARG A 65 4.43 23.66 -28.12
N VAL A 66 3.54 24.66 -28.13
CA VAL A 66 3.59 25.78 -29.08
C VAL A 66 4.73 26.76 -28.73
N ILE A 67 4.90 27.09 -27.45
CA ILE A 67 5.86 28.11 -26.98
C ILE A 67 7.22 27.46 -26.70
N SER A 68 7.79 26.72 -27.65
CA SER A 68 9.06 25.97 -27.44
C SER A 68 10.28 26.81 -26.97
N ASN A 69 10.15 28.12 -26.80
CA ASN A 69 11.16 29.04 -26.26
C ASN A 69 11.10 29.18 -24.72
N LYS A 70 12.27 29.09 -24.08
CA LYS A 70 12.49 28.91 -22.64
C LYS A 70 12.17 30.11 -21.74
N ASP A 71 11.79 31.26 -22.30
CA ASP A 71 11.74 32.53 -21.54
C ASP A 71 10.35 32.86 -20.98
N ASN A 72 9.29 32.20 -21.46
CA ASN A 72 7.93 32.37 -20.93
C ASN A 72 7.47 31.13 -20.16
N ASP A 73 7.72 31.12 -18.85
CA ASP A 73 7.19 30.10 -17.95
C ASP A 73 5.66 30.19 -17.91
N ILE A 74 4.99 29.16 -18.44
CA ILE A 74 3.53 29.02 -18.33
C ILE A 74 3.16 28.79 -16.86
N LYS A 75 2.60 29.81 -16.22
CA LYS A 75 2.25 29.82 -14.79
C LYS A 75 0.96 29.07 -14.43
N SER A 76 -0.05 29.11 -15.31
CA SER A 76 -1.37 28.53 -15.02
C SER A 76 -2.09 28.07 -16.29
N PRO A 77 -3.10 27.18 -16.18
CA PRO A 77 -3.95 26.79 -17.30
C PRO A 77 -4.70 27.95 -17.95
N ILE A 78 -5.10 28.97 -17.19
CA ILE A 78 -5.77 30.18 -17.73
C ILE A 78 -4.78 30.99 -18.56
N HIS A 79 -3.54 31.17 -18.06
CA HIS A 79 -2.48 31.82 -18.84
C HIS A 79 -2.16 31.02 -20.11
N ALA A 80 -2.08 29.70 -20.02
CA ALA A 80 -1.89 28.82 -21.17
C ALA A 80 -2.99 28.99 -22.23
N ALA A 81 -4.25 29.06 -21.79
CA ALA A 81 -5.40 29.28 -22.66
C ALA A 81 -5.31 30.61 -23.43
N ALA A 82 -4.90 31.68 -22.74
CA ALA A 82 -4.70 32.99 -23.35
C ALA A 82 -3.62 32.96 -24.45
N ILE A 83 -2.56 32.17 -24.27
CA ILE A 83 -1.47 32.09 -25.25
C ILE A 83 -1.88 31.31 -26.50
N ILE A 84 -2.58 30.19 -26.35
CA ILE A 84 -2.97 29.37 -27.52
C ILE A 84 -4.26 29.87 -28.20
N GLY A 85 -5.05 30.69 -27.50
CA GLY A 85 -6.33 31.21 -27.96
C GLY A 85 -7.39 30.13 -28.19
N THR A 86 -8.58 30.56 -28.62
CA THR A 86 -9.72 29.67 -28.89
C THR A 86 -9.41 28.63 -29.98
N ASN A 87 -8.69 29.02 -31.03
CA ASN A 87 -8.26 28.11 -32.09
C ASN A 87 -7.33 27.01 -31.57
N GLY A 88 -6.39 27.34 -30.67
CA GLY A 88 -5.54 26.34 -30.03
C GLY A 88 -6.33 25.35 -29.18
N ILE A 89 -7.34 25.84 -28.44
CA ILE A 89 -8.24 24.99 -27.65
C ILE A 89 -9.06 24.05 -28.57
N LYS A 90 -9.60 24.54 -29.70
CA LYS A 90 -10.36 23.72 -30.66
C LYS A 90 -9.55 22.51 -31.17
N ARG A 91 -8.23 22.66 -31.35
CA ARG A 91 -7.35 21.56 -31.80
C ARG A 91 -7.27 20.39 -30.82
N LEU A 92 -7.64 20.60 -29.55
CA LEU A 92 -7.62 19.55 -28.53
C LEU A 92 -8.86 18.66 -28.57
N PHE A 93 -9.99 19.13 -29.08
CA PHE A 93 -11.24 18.36 -29.02
C PHE A 93 -11.16 16.92 -29.55
N PRO A 94 -10.42 16.60 -30.64
CA PRO A 94 -10.29 15.22 -31.11
C PRO A 94 -9.58 14.28 -30.12
N SER A 95 -8.69 14.79 -29.25
CA SER A 95 -7.92 14.02 -28.27
C SER A 95 -8.62 13.87 -26.91
N LEU A 96 -9.75 14.55 -26.71
CA LEU A 96 -10.56 14.47 -25.49
C LEU A 96 -11.64 13.39 -25.63
N ALA A 97 -11.91 12.67 -24.54
CA ALA A 97 -12.99 11.70 -24.42
C ALA A 97 -14.03 12.21 -23.41
N PRO A 98 -15.27 12.53 -23.85
CA PRO A 98 -16.31 12.96 -22.93
C PRO A 98 -16.76 11.79 -22.04
N TYR A 99 -16.82 12.00 -20.72
CA TYR A 99 -17.52 11.11 -19.79
C TYR A 99 -18.75 11.79 -19.18
N ARG A 100 -19.72 11.00 -18.72
CA ARG A 100 -20.95 11.50 -18.09
C ARG A 100 -21.00 11.06 -16.62
N LEU A 101 -21.58 11.93 -15.79
CA LEU A 101 -21.94 11.62 -14.41
C LEU A 101 -23.45 11.43 -14.35
N SER A 102 -23.88 10.31 -13.80
CA SER A 102 -25.29 10.00 -13.57
C SER A 102 -25.49 9.73 -12.09
N ALA A 103 -26.44 10.41 -11.46
CA ALA A 103 -26.75 10.22 -10.04
C ALA A 103 -27.19 8.77 -9.72
N THR A 104 -27.70 8.04 -10.71
CA THR A 104 -28.26 6.69 -10.55
C THR A 104 -27.37 5.58 -11.12
N GLU A 105 -26.41 5.91 -12.00
CA GLU A 105 -25.69 4.93 -12.84
C GLU A 105 -24.18 5.20 -12.91
N ASN A 106 -23.60 5.85 -11.90
CA ASN A 106 -22.16 6.10 -11.91
C ASN A 106 -21.38 4.79 -11.93
N THR A 107 -20.58 4.60 -12.99
CA THR A 107 -19.75 3.40 -13.10
C THR A 107 -18.60 3.44 -12.07
N PRO A 108 -18.24 2.30 -11.44
CA PRO A 108 -17.28 2.29 -10.34
C PRO A 108 -15.89 2.89 -10.65
N HIS A 109 -15.47 2.87 -11.92
CA HIS A 109 -14.20 3.47 -12.35
C HIS A 109 -14.27 5.00 -12.35
N ILE A 110 -15.36 5.62 -12.80
CA ILE A 110 -15.55 7.08 -12.79
C ILE A 110 -15.54 7.60 -11.35
N VAL A 111 -16.24 6.93 -10.42
CA VAL A 111 -16.24 7.31 -8.99
C VAL A 111 -14.84 7.22 -8.40
N SER A 112 -14.08 6.16 -8.73
CA SER A 112 -12.71 5.99 -8.22
C SER A 112 -11.75 7.04 -8.78
N PHE A 113 -11.92 7.38 -10.06
CA PHE A 113 -11.20 8.43 -10.77
C PHE A 113 -11.46 9.82 -10.17
N LEU A 114 -12.72 10.19 -9.94
CA LEU A 114 -13.07 11.49 -9.35
C LEU A 114 -12.59 11.61 -7.90
N ASN A 115 -12.72 10.54 -7.10
CA ASN A 115 -12.13 10.51 -5.77
C ASN A 115 -10.61 10.67 -5.80
N GLU A 116 -9.93 10.21 -6.86
CA GLU A 116 -8.49 10.46 -7.04
C GLU A 116 -8.20 11.92 -7.34
N ILE A 117 -8.96 12.53 -8.24
CA ILE A 117 -8.86 13.96 -8.55
C ILE A 117 -9.05 14.80 -7.28
N GLN A 118 -10.07 14.50 -6.47
CA GLN A 118 -10.30 15.20 -5.20
C GLN A 118 -9.10 15.07 -4.25
N THR A 119 -8.50 13.89 -4.13
CA THR A 119 -7.29 13.70 -3.30
C THR A 119 -6.13 14.56 -3.80
N SER A 120 -5.95 14.68 -5.12
CA SER A 120 -4.90 15.53 -5.69
C SER A 120 -5.21 17.02 -5.52
N TYR A 121 -6.48 17.45 -5.50
CA TYR A 121 -6.88 18.81 -5.10
C TYR A 121 -6.59 19.08 -3.62
N ASP A 122 -6.87 18.12 -2.74
CA ASP A 122 -6.53 18.21 -1.32
C ASP A 122 -5.00 18.35 -1.17
N ALA A 123 -4.21 17.50 -1.84
CA ALA A 123 -2.74 17.58 -1.86
C ALA A 123 -2.22 18.93 -2.39
N ALA A 124 -2.79 19.45 -3.48
CA ALA A 124 -2.38 20.70 -4.09
C ALA A 124 -2.66 21.90 -3.18
N THR A 125 -3.81 21.92 -2.52
CA THR A 125 -4.16 22.96 -1.53
C THR A 125 -3.26 22.89 -0.31
N ILE A 126 -2.97 21.69 0.21
CA ILE A 126 -2.01 21.49 1.31
C ILE A 126 -0.63 22.03 0.93
N ALA A 127 -0.11 21.67 -0.25
CA ALA A 127 1.19 22.13 -0.71
C ALA A 127 1.24 23.67 -0.86
N LYS A 128 0.18 24.27 -1.40
CA LYS A 128 0.03 25.72 -1.54
C LYS A 128 0.09 26.43 -0.18
N HIS A 129 -0.64 25.92 0.81
CA HIS A 129 -0.63 26.45 2.18
C HIS A 129 0.74 26.36 2.82
N TRP A 130 1.38 25.19 2.77
CA TRP A 130 2.73 25.02 3.32
C TRP A 130 3.77 25.95 2.65
N ALA A 131 3.65 26.11 1.33
CA ALA A 131 4.50 27.00 0.56
C ALA A 131 4.29 28.49 0.91
N ALA A 132 3.04 28.89 1.17
CA ALA A 132 2.70 30.24 1.59
C ALA A 132 3.25 30.56 3.00
N GLU A 133 3.11 29.61 3.93
CA GLU A 133 3.62 29.72 5.30
C GLU A 133 5.14 29.72 5.40
N LYS A 134 5.83 29.23 4.36
CA LYS A 134 7.30 29.34 4.18
C LYS A 134 7.70 30.60 3.40
N HIS A 135 6.76 31.48 3.05
CA HIS A 135 6.98 32.70 2.27
C HIS A 135 7.69 32.46 0.92
N THR A 136 7.30 31.38 0.22
CA THR A 136 7.81 31.13 -1.12
C THR A 136 7.02 31.94 -2.17
N ASN A 137 7.70 32.52 -3.16
CA ASN A 137 7.06 33.36 -4.19
C ASN A 137 6.31 32.57 -5.29
N ILE A 138 6.24 31.23 -5.18
CA ILE A 138 5.74 30.33 -6.24
C ILE A 138 4.55 29.48 -5.78
N THR A 139 3.71 30.02 -4.90
CA THR A 139 2.56 29.32 -4.29
C THR A 139 1.56 28.79 -5.31
N GLU A 140 1.19 29.59 -6.31
CA GLU A 140 0.26 29.15 -7.37
C GLU A 140 0.88 28.10 -8.30
N ASP A 141 2.17 28.24 -8.65
CA ASP A 141 2.86 27.23 -9.46
C ASP A 141 2.87 25.88 -8.71
N ILE A 142 3.13 25.88 -7.40
CA ILE A 142 3.15 24.67 -6.57
C ILE A 142 1.79 23.98 -6.56
N PHE A 143 0.69 24.72 -6.55
CA PHE A 143 -0.66 24.14 -6.63
C PHE A 143 -0.79 23.31 -7.91
N TRP A 144 -0.51 23.89 -9.08
CA TRP A 144 -0.63 23.20 -10.36
C TRP A 144 0.37 22.04 -10.52
N ILE A 145 1.61 22.23 -10.06
CA ILE A 145 2.63 21.17 -10.04
C ILE A 145 2.15 19.97 -9.22
N THR A 146 1.60 20.23 -8.04
CA THR A 146 1.15 19.18 -7.12
C THR A 146 -0.10 18.48 -7.64
N LEU A 147 -1.05 19.24 -8.19
CA LEU A 147 -2.27 18.69 -8.79
C LEU A 147 -1.93 17.79 -9.98
N PHE A 148 -1.13 18.30 -10.93
CA PHE A 148 -0.82 17.57 -12.16
C PHE A 148 0.23 16.47 -12.00
N ARG A 149 0.86 16.35 -10.83
CA ARG A 149 1.73 15.23 -10.51
C ARG A 149 1.01 13.88 -10.65
N ASP A 150 -0.28 13.83 -10.33
CA ASP A 150 -1.09 12.61 -10.29
C ASP A 150 -1.88 12.31 -11.57
N VAL A 151 -1.73 13.06 -12.67
CA VAL A 151 -2.54 12.86 -13.90
C VAL A 151 -2.49 11.41 -14.40
N VAL A 152 -1.32 10.78 -14.41
CA VAL A 152 -1.20 9.37 -14.82
C VAL A 152 -1.93 8.43 -13.86
N ARG A 153 -1.93 8.73 -12.56
CA ARG A 153 -2.69 7.97 -11.56
C ARG A 153 -4.19 8.11 -11.81
N TRP A 154 -4.67 9.29 -12.18
CA TRP A 154 -6.07 9.50 -12.58
C TRP A 154 -6.44 8.66 -13.80
N LEU A 155 -5.61 8.69 -14.85
CA LEU A 155 -5.84 7.91 -16.06
C LEU A 155 -5.83 6.39 -15.80
N LEU A 156 -4.99 5.92 -14.86
CA LEU A 156 -5.00 4.52 -14.43
C LEU A 156 -6.28 4.16 -13.68
N TRP A 157 -6.83 5.04 -12.84
CA TRP A 157 -8.14 4.80 -12.22
C TRP A 157 -9.28 4.77 -13.23
N PHE A 158 -9.21 5.61 -14.26
CA PHE A 158 -10.22 5.70 -15.31
C PHE A 158 -10.17 4.49 -16.26
N TYR A 159 -9.00 4.16 -16.81
CA TYR A 159 -8.83 3.14 -17.85
C TYR A 159 -8.40 1.76 -17.33
N ALA A 160 -7.84 1.66 -16.13
CA ALA A 160 -7.21 0.46 -15.61
C ALA A 160 -7.53 0.20 -14.12
N ARG A 161 -8.78 0.47 -13.71
CA ARG A 161 -9.26 0.31 -12.33
C ARG A 161 -8.83 -1.00 -11.64
N PRO A 162 -8.90 -2.20 -12.27
CA PRO A 162 -8.51 -3.45 -11.61
C PRO A 162 -7.05 -3.48 -11.14
N ALA A 163 -6.13 -2.87 -11.90
CA ALA A 163 -4.72 -2.77 -11.52
C ALA A 163 -4.56 -1.83 -10.30
N MET A 164 -5.25 -0.69 -10.31
CA MET A 164 -5.24 0.26 -9.19
C MET A 164 -5.87 -0.32 -7.91
N LEU A 165 -6.92 -1.14 -8.02
CA LEU A 165 -7.48 -1.88 -6.89
C LEU A 165 -6.46 -2.85 -6.30
N THR A 166 -5.70 -3.55 -7.15
CA THR A 166 -4.64 -4.47 -6.71
C THR A 166 -3.55 -3.72 -5.93
N ILE A 167 -3.14 -2.55 -6.43
CA ILE A 167 -2.20 -1.66 -5.71
C ILE A 167 -2.77 -1.26 -4.36
N ARG A 168 -4.02 -0.75 -4.34
CA ARG A 168 -4.70 -0.30 -3.11
C ARG A 168 -4.78 -1.42 -2.07
N LEU A 169 -5.13 -2.63 -2.48
CA LEU A 169 -5.17 -3.79 -1.58
C LEU A 169 -3.80 -4.12 -0.98
N LYS A 170 -2.74 -4.12 -1.80
CA LYS A 170 -1.37 -4.37 -1.33
C LYS A 170 -0.88 -3.29 -0.37
N LEU A 171 -1.20 -2.03 -0.64
CA LEU A 171 -0.89 -0.93 0.26
C LEU A 171 -1.59 -1.08 1.62
N LYS A 172 -2.88 -1.44 1.64
CA LYS A 172 -3.61 -1.74 2.89
C LYS A 172 -3.03 -2.93 3.66
N GLN A 173 -2.38 -3.87 2.98
CA GLN A 173 -1.67 -5.00 3.61
C GLN A 173 -0.30 -4.60 4.21
N GLY A 174 0.11 -3.33 4.08
CA GLY A 174 1.36 -2.79 4.59
C GLY A 174 2.55 -2.97 3.65
N ASN A 175 2.33 -3.26 2.36
CA ASN A 175 3.40 -3.30 1.38
C ASN A 175 3.87 -1.86 1.07
N LYS A 176 5.17 -1.69 0.81
CA LYS A 176 5.71 -0.39 0.37
C LYS A 176 5.14 -0.01 -1.01
N SER A 177 4.94 1.28 -1.28
CA SER A 177 4.38 1.75 -2.56
C SER A 177 5.08 1.18 -3.78
N ASN A 178 6.42 1.25 -3.81
CA ASN A 178 7.21 0.69 -4.91
C ASN A 178 6.96 -0.81 -5.13
N GLN A 179 6.79 -1.59 -4.05
CA GLN A 179 6.52 -3.04 -4.16
C GLN A 179 5.10 -3.31 -4.65
N ALA A 180 4.11 -2.53 -4.18
CA ALA A 180 2.73 -2.64 -4.61
C ALA A 180 2.58 -2.33 -6.10
N GLU A 181 3.19 -1.24 -6.56
CA GLU A 181 3.21 -0.81 -7.97
C GLU A 181 3.94 -1.81 -8.86
N MET A 182 5.18 -2.18 -8.53
CA MET A 182 5.95 -3.17 -9.32
C MET A 182 5.23 -4.50 -9.45
N SER A 183 4.55 -4.96 -8.40
CA SER A 183 3.84 -6.22 -8.41
C SER A 183 2.49 -6.18 -9.15
N ALA A 184 1.89 -5.00 -9.37
CA ALA A 184 0.61 -4.86 -10.07
C ALA A 184 0.77 -4.40 -11.52
N LEU A 185 1.75 -3.53 -11.79
CA LEU A 185 1.98 -2.89 -13.09
C LEU A 185 3.26 -3.38 -13.76
N GLY A 186 4.23 -3.92 -13.01
CA GLY A 186 5.57 -4.23 -13.53
C GLY A 186 6.48 -3.01 -13.69
N CYS A 187 6.03 -1.82 -13.26
CA CYS A 187 6.80 -0.57 -13.23
C CYS A 187 6.26 0.35 -12.13
N ARG A 188 6.95 1.47 -11.87
CA ARG A 188 6.45 2.53 -10.97
C ARG A 188 5.53 3.50 -11.71
N ILE A 189 4.53 4.04 -11.01
CA ILE A 189 3.64 5.06 -11.58
C ILE A 189 4.41 6.35 -11.88
N ASP A 190 5.34 6.75 -11.01
CA ASP A 190 6.18 7.95 -11.22
C ASP A 190 7.08 7.83 -12.47
N GLU A 191 7.57 6.62 -12.74
CA GLU A 191 8.37 6.31 -13.93
C GLU A 191 7.51 6.43 -15.19
N LEU A 192 6.32 5.80 -15.17
CA LEU A 192 5.34 5.90 -16.24
C LEU A 192 4.93 7.37 -16.50
N ALA A 193 4.73 8.16 -15.45
CA ALA A 193 4.40 9.58 -15.53
C ALA A 193 5.52 10.41 -16.17
N THR A 194 6.77 10.19 -15.76
CA THR A 194 7.92 10.90 -16.32
C THR A 194 8.04 10.68 -17.84
N HIS A 195 7.79 9.46 -18.32
CA HIS A 195 7.82 9.14 -19.75
C HIS A 195 6.64 9.74 -20.53
N LEU A 196 5.42 9.68 -19.98
CA LEU A 196 4.23 10.26 -20.61
C LEU A 196 4.27 11.79 -20.67
N TYR A 197 4.72 12.45 -19.60
CA TYR A 197 4.81 13.91 -19.53
C TYR A 197 5.77 14.49 -20.56
N ARG A 198 6.89 13.80 -20.84
CA ARG A 198 7.79 14.19 -21.95
C ARG A 198 7.10 14.11 -23.31
N GLN A 199 6.27 13.10 -23.54
CA GLN A 199 5.56 12.91 -24.81
C GLN A 199 4.39 13.88 -24.98
N TRP A 200 3.73 14.26 -23.88
CA TRP A 200 2.65 15.24 -23.88
C TRP A 200 3.15 16.69 -23.82
N TYR A 201 4.46 16.92 -23.87
CA TYR A 201 5.05 18.26 -23.74
C TYR A 201 4.62 18.94 -22.43
N THR A 202 4.52 18.19 -21.33
CA THR A 202 4.19 18.78 -20.03
C THR A 202 5.32 19.69 -19.54
N PRO A 203 5.01 20.85 -18.94
CA PRO A 203 6.02 21.76 -18.40
C PRO A 203 7.06 21.06 -17.52
N LYS A 204 8.32 21.46 -17.67
CA LYS A 204 9.45 20.83 -16.97
C LYS A 204 9.28 20.86 -15.45
N LYS A 205 8.76 21.95 -14.88
CA LYS A 205 8.48 22.08 -13.45
C LYS A 205 7.65 20.92 -12.88
N ILE A 206 6.66 20.43 -13.64
CA ILE A 206 5.82 19.30 -13.23
C ILE A 206 6.59 17.98 -13.31
N THR A 207 7.35 17.79 -14.40
CA THR A 207 8.17 16.59 -14.59
C THR A 207 9.30 16.52 -13.53
N ASP A 208 9.91 17.66 -13.20
CA ASP A 208 10.99 17.79 -12.22
C ASP A 208 10.53 17.47 -10.79
N ALA A 209 9.23 17.64 -10.49
CA ALA A 209 8.60 17.24 -9.23
C ALA A 209 8.39 15.72 -9.09
N LEU A 210 8.70 14.94 -10.14
CA LEU A 210 8.76 13.47 -10.12
C LEU A 210 10.20 12.93 -10.05
N LEU A 211 11.21 13.75 -10.34
CA LEU A 211 12.60 13.32 -10.43
C LEU A 211 13.27 13.25 -9.05
N THR A 212 14.04 12.19 -8.82
CA THR A 212 14.74 11.91 -7.54
C THR A 212 15.79 12.94 -7.13
N ASN A 213 16.21 13.82 -8.02
CA ASN A 213 17.16 14.88 -7.69
C ASN A 213 16.53 15.99 -6.85
N ASN A 214 15.22 16.22 -7.02
CA ASN A 214 14.46 17.27 -6.35
C ASN A 214 13.61 16.73 -5.20
N ILE A 215 13.63 15.41 -4.97
CA ILE A 215 12.80 14.71 -4.01
C ILE A 215 13.70 13.99 -3.00
N PRO A 216 13.42 14.10 -1.70
CA PRO A 216 14.18 13.39 -0.69
C PRO A 216 14.00 11.87 -0.79
N ASN A 217 15.10 11.12 -0.71
CA ASN A 217 15.06 9.66 -0.61
C ASN A 217 14.64 9.18 0.79
N ALA A 218 14.45 7.87 0.97
CA ALA A 218 13.98 7.32 2.25
C ALA A 218 14.91 7.61 3.45
N SER A 219 16.23 7.62 3.25
CA SER A 219 17.21 7.95 4.29
C SER A 219 17.21 9.45 4.62
N GLU A 220 17.03 10.28 3.61
CA GLU A 220 16.90 11.74 3.77
C GLU A 220 15.64 12.10 4.53
N LEU A 221 14.49 11.50 4.18
CA LEU A 221 13.24 11.65 4.92
C LEU A 221 13.39 11.25 6.39
N GLN A 222 14.05 10.13 6.67
CA GLN A 222 14.33 9.72 8.06
C GLN A 222 15.22 10.71 8.80
N THR A 223 16.20 11.30 8.10
CA THR A 223 17.09 12.31 8.70
C THR A 223 16.33 13.59 8.99
N LEU A 224 15.49 14.06 8.07
CA LEU A 224 14.62 15.22 8.28
C LEU A 224 13.66 14.97 9.46
N ALA A 225 12.97 13.83 9.49
CA ALA A 225 12.05 13.50 10.58
C ALA A 225 12.72 13.44 11.96
N ARG A 226 14.01 13.03 12.04
CA ARG A 226 14.78 13.00 13.29
C ARG A 226 15.06 14.40 13.84
N LEU A 227 15.25 15.39 12.97
CA LEU A 227 15.47 16.78 13.39
C LEU A 227 14.24 17.39 14.10
N ALA A 228 13.05 16.81 13.89
CA ALA A 228 11.80 17.18 14.56
C ALA A 228 11.31 16.04 15.49
N HIS A 229 12.21 15.38 16.23
CA HIS A 229 11.83 14.25 17.08
C HIS A 229 10.80 14.62 18.16
N ASN A 230 10.95 15.80 18.77
CA ASN A 230 10.08 16.29 19.81
C ASN A 230 8.97 17.17 19.20
N PRO A 231 7.68 16.81 19.39
CA PRO A 231 6.59 17.50 18.69
C PRO A 231 6.33 18.94 19.16
N ASN A 232 6.76 19.24 20.39
CA ASN A 232 6.51 20.53 21.05
C ASN A 232 7.63 21.55 20.83
N THR A 233 8.78 21.12 20.32
CA THR A 233 9.94 21.99 20.08
C THR A 233 10.09 22.30 18.60
N LEU A 234 10.74 23.42 18.29
CA LEU A 234 11.13 23.70 16.91
C LEU A 234 12.17 22.67 16.42
N PRO A 235 12.15 22.31 15.13
CA PRO A 235 13.11 21.38 14.57
C PRO A 235 14.54 21.94 14.55
N GLU A 236 15.52 21.06 14.70
CA GLU A 236 16.93 21.41 14.55
C GLU A 236 17.31 21.71 13.08
N PHE A 237 18.34 22.54 12.89
CA PHE A 237 18.87 22.84 11.57
C PHE A 237 19.80 21.72 11.07
N THR A 238 19.68 21.38 9.79
CA THR A 238 20.58 20.43 9.13
C THR A 238 21.93 21.07 8.82
N LYS A 239 23.02 20.33 9.08
CA LYS A 239 24.38 20.68 8.63
C LYS A 239 24.73 20.11 7.25
N ASN A 240 23.90 19.21 6.71
CA ASN A 240 24.14 18.57 5.42
C ASN A 240 23.69 19.49 4.28
N GLN A 241 24.63 19.86 3.40
CA GLN A 241 24.41 20.75 2.25
C GLN A 241 23.27 20.26 1.33
N ARG A 242 23.19 18.95 1.05
CA ARG A 242 22.16 18.37 0.19
C ARG A 242 20.77 18.51 0.82
N LEU A 243 20.65 18.26 2.13
CA LEU A 243 19.38 18.45 2.82
C LEU A 243 18.96 19.92 2.87
N THR A 244 19.92 20.84 3.04
CA THR A 244 19.64 22.29 2.98
C THR A 244 19.07 22.69 1.62
N ILE A 245 19.66 22.20 0.53
CA ILE A 245 19.16 22.45 -0.84
C ILE A 245 17.74 21.89 -1.00
N LEU A 246 17.50 20.65 -0.55
CA LEU A 246 16.19 20.00 -0.64
C LEU A 246 15.11 20.73 0.17
N ILE A 247 15.42 21.14 1.40
CA ILE A 247 14.49 21.89 2.26
C ILE A 247 14.10 23.21 1.61
N ASN A 248 15.06 23.90 0.97
CA ASN A 248 14.82 25.19 0.35
C ASN A 248 14.17 25.09 -1.04
N ASN A 249 14.17 23.91 -1.65
CA ASN A 249 13.47 23.66 -2.91
C ASN A 249 11.96 23.49 -2.64
N PRO A 250 11.08 24.36 -3.17
CA PRO A 250 9.65 24.28 -2.88
C PRO A 250 8.96 23.01 -3.44
N MET A 251 9.61 22.28 -4.36
CA MET A 251 9.12 20.99 -4.87
C MET A 251 8.97 19.93 -3.77
N VAL A 252 9.69 20.08 -2.65
CA VAL A 252 9.54 19.19 -1.49
C VAL A 252 8.10 19.22 -0.95
N PHE A 253 7.41 20.36 -1.01
CA PHE A 253 6.02 20.48 -0.58
C PHE A 253 5.08 19.69 -1.49
N SER A 254 5.30 19.74 -2.80
CA SER A 254 4.53 18.95 -3.76
C SER A 254 4.64 17.45 -3.49
N TYR A 255 5.86 16.97 -3.22
CA TYR A 255 6.08 15.57 -2.86
C TYR A 255 5.42 15.20 -1.53
N CYS A 256 5.72 15.96 -0.45
CA CYS A 256 5.23 15.64 0.89
C CYS A 256 3.70 15.72 0.99
N ALA A 257 3.07 16.70 0.34
CA ALA A 257 1.62 16.90 0.41
C ALA A 257 0.88 15.74 -0.27
N ASN A 258 1.41 15.27 -1.40
CA ASN A 258 0.90 14.05 -2.04
C ASN A 258 1.04 12.84 -1.13
N GLN A 259 2.20 12.64 -0.48
CA GLN A 259 2.36 11.51 0.46
C GLN A 259 1.34 11.58 1.60
N VAL A 260 1.12 12.77 2.18
CA VAL A 260 0.14 12.98 3.25
C VAL A 260 -1.29 12.71 2.76
N ALA A 261 -1.70 13.29 1.63
CA ALA A 261 -3.05 13.12 1.09
C ALA A 261 -3.36 11.67 0.72
N HIS A 262 -2.41 10.96 0.07
CA HIS A 262 -2.58 9.56 -0.29
C HIS A 262 -2.60 8.63 0.93
N GLU A 263 -1.78 8.91 1.95
CA GLU A 263 -1.80 8.16 3.21
C GLU A 263 -3.12 8.37 3.96
N ALA A 264 -3.58 9.62 4.11
CA ALA A 264 -4.86 9.95 4.72
C ALA A 264 -6.04 9.32 3.97
N LYS A 265 -6.01 9.30 2.63
CA LYS A 265 -7.02 8.60 1.83
C LYS A 265 -7.05 7.08 2.11
N LEU A 266 -5.88 6.48 2.29
CA LEU A 266 -5.74 5.03 2.41
C LEU A 266 -6.09 4.54 3.82
N MET A 267 -5.55 5.23 4.83
CA MET A 267 -5.48 4.80 6.23
C MET A 267 -6.17 5.77 7.20
N LYS A 268 -6.88 6.80 6.70
CA LYS A 268 -7.47 7.92 7.46
C LYS A 268 -6.42 8.80 8.17
N TRP A 269 -6.88 9.90 8.77
CA TRP A 269 -6.02 10.89 9.47
C TRP A 269 -5.36 10.35 10.75
N ASP A 270 -5.85 9.24 11.31
CA ASP A 270 -5.29 8.51 12.44
C ASP A 270 -4.15 7.55 12.06
N SER A 271 -3.72 7.54 10.78
CA SER A 271 -2.61 6.69 10.35
C SER A 271 -1.33 6.90 11.16
N LYS A 272 -0.72 5.79 11.57
CA LYS A 272 0.58 5.75 12.28
C LYS A 272 1.73 6.34 11.46
N ASN A 273 1.59 6.47 10.14
CA ASN A 273 2.62 7.05 9.27
C ASN A 273 2.54 8.57 9.16
N LEU A 274 1.38 9.19 9.39
CA LEU A 274 1.21 10.64 9.27
C LEU A 274 2.09 11.44 10.23
N PRO A 275 2.27 11.06 11.52
CA PRO A 275 3.22 11.73 12.41
C PRO A 275 4.67 11.73 11.89
N PHE A 276 5.08 10.71 11.13
CA PHE A 276 6.39 10.72 10.48
C PHE A 276 6.46 11.78 9.37
N LEU A 277 5.45 11.86 8.51
CA LEU A 277 5.40 12.85 7.43
C LEU A 277 5.30 14.29 7.97
N TYR A 278 4.51 14.52 9.02
CA TYR A 278 4.41 15.82 9.66
C TYR A 278 5.74 16.28 10.26
N ARG A 279 6.56 15.37 10.82
CA ARG A 279 7.92 15.72 11.28
C ARG A 279 8.83 16.14 10.15
N VAL A 280 8.78 15.47 9.00
CA VAL A 280 9.55 15.89 7.82
C VAL A 280 9.17 17.30 7.39
N VAL A 281 7.87 17.56 7.26
CA VAL A 281 7.37 18.87 6.81
C VAL A 281 7.63 19.96 7.85
N ALA A 282 7.53 19.63 9.14
CA ALA A 282 7.91 20.51 10.25
C ALA A 282 9.36 20.98 10.11
N THR A 283 10.30 20.08 9.85
CA THR A 283 11.70 20.44 9.57
C THR A 283 11.85 21.33 8.35
N VAL A 284 11.10 21.05 7.27
CA VAL A 284 11.16 21.85 6.04
C VAL A 284 10.65 23.29 6.28
N MET A 285 9.57 23.44 7.05
CA MET A 285 8.94 24.72 7.36
C MET A 285 9.58 25.43 8.56
N HIS A 286 10.43 24.73 9.32
CA HIS A 286 10.92 25.13 10.63
C HIS A 286 9.79 25.55 11.59
N ARG A 287 8.78 24.69 11.73
CA ARG A 287 7.61 24.87 12.61
C ARG A 287 7.38 23.65 13.48
N ARG A 288 6.55 23.78 14.52
CA ARG A 288 6.17 22.63 15.36
C ARG A 288 5.26 21.70 14.56
N THR A 289 5.31 20.40 14.85
CA THR A 289 4.48 19.41 14.13
C THR A 289 2.99 19.65 14.29
N ALA A 290 2.55 20.18 15.43
CA ALA A 290 1.15 20.52 15.66
C ALA A 290 0.67 21.63 14.70
N ASP A 291 1.50 22.66 14.48
CA ASP A 291 1.18 23.75 13.57
C ASP A 291 1.06 23.22 12.13
N VAL A 292 1.96 22.33 11.71
CA VAL A 292 1.91 21.69 10.38
C VAL A 292 0.64 20.86 10.21
N SER A 293 0.28 20.04 11.22
CA SER A 293 -0.96 19.26 11.18
C SER A 293 -2.20 20.16 11.10
N HIS A 294 -2.22 21.25 11.85
CA HIS A 294 -3.30 22.24 11.81
C HIS A 294 -3.46 22.86 10.42
N ILE A 295 -2.37 23.36 9.83
CA ILE A 295 -2.36 23.94 8.47
C ILE A 295 -2.84 22.91 7.44
N THR A 296 -2.42 21.65 7.58
CA THR A 296 -2.81 20.56 6.67
C THR A 296 -4.32 20.31 6.69
N HIS A 297 -4.91 20.23 7.89
CA HIS A 297 -6.35 20.02 8.04
C HIS A 297 -7.15 21.23 7.53
N LEU A 298 -6.71 22.46 7.84
CA LEU A 298 -7.32 23.69 7.33
C LEU A 298 -7.32 23.72 5.79
N ALA A 299 -6.18 23.42 5.18
CA ALA A 299 -6.04 23.35 3.72
C ALA A 299 -6.96 22.28 3.10
N SER A 300 -7.14 21.15 3.78
CA SER A 300 -8.07 20.09 3.32
C SER A 300 -9.53 20.57 3.35
N ILE A 301 -9.92 21.34 4.38
CA ILE A 301 -11.26 21.95 4.48
C ILE A 301 -11.46 22.97 3.36
N GLU A 302 -10.46 23.80 3.07
CA GLU A 302 -10.53 24.75 1.97
C GLU A 302 -10.67 24.05 0.62
N ALA A 303 -9.90 22.99 0.38
CA ALA A 303 -9.98 22.18 -0.82
C ALA A 303 -11.37 21.57 -1.01
N ALA A 304 -11.98 21.05 0.07
CA ALA A 304 -13.34 20.54 0.06
C ALA A 304 -14.34 21.63 -0.36
N ARG A 305 -14.22 22.83 0.21
CA ARG A 305 -15.13 23.96 -0.09
C ARG A 305 -15.01 24.43 -1.54
N GLN A 306 -13.81 24.42 -2.11
CA GLN A 306 -13.56 24.95 -3.46
C GLN A 306 -13.83 23.94 -4.56
N PHE A 307 -13.44 22.68 -4.35
CA PHE A 307 -13.35 21.67 -5.41
C PHE A 307 -14.34 20.52 -5.26
N SER A 308 -14.84 20.22 -4.05
CA SER A 308 -15.79 19.12 -3.85
C SER A 308 -17.20 19.54 -4.27
N LYS A 309 -17.59 19.18 -5.50
CA LYS A 309 -18.88 19.59 -6.09
C LYS A 309 -19.86 18.44 -6.32
N TRP A 310 -19.42 17.18 -6.31
CA TRP A 310 -20.22 16.06 -6.83
C TRP A 310 -20.25 14.82 -5.92
N GLY A 311 -20.13 15.01 -4.60
CA GLY A 311 -20.13 13.91 -3.63
C GLY A 311 -18.84 13.09 -3.63
N GLU A 312 -17.76 13.63 -4.19
CA GLU A 312 -16.41 13.08 -4.04
C GLU A 312 -16.01 13.06 -2.57
N TYR A 313 -15.34 11.99 -2.16
CA TYR A 313 -14.90 11.81 -0.78
C TYR A 313 -13.67 12.68 -0.51
N SER A 314 -13.89 13.94 -0.11
CA SER A 314 -12.81 14.82 0.32
C SER A 314 -12.23 14.36 1.66
N LEU A 315 -10.91 14.54 1.81
CA LEU A 315 -10.23 14.25 3.07
C LEU A 315 -10.79 15.06 4.26
N ALA A 316 -11.40 16.23 4.01
CA ALA A 316 -12.02 17.03 5.08
C ALA A 316 -13.20 16.33 5.76
N GLN A 317 -13.95 15.50 5.04
CA GLN A 317 -15.08 14.76 5.63
C GLN A 317 -14.63 13.79 6.73
N GLN A 318 -13.40 13.27 6.62
CA GLN A 318 -12.81 12.39 7.63
C GLN A 318 -12.53 13.11 8.95
N LEU A 319 -12.39 14.44 8.94
CA LEU A 319 -12.11 15.23 10.15
C LEU A 319 -13.34 15.35 11.07
N ILE A 320 -14.53 15.01 10.57
CA ILE A 320 -15.80 15.03 11.31
C ILE A 320 -16.07 13.64 11.94
N ASP A 321 -15.25 12.63 11.63
CA ASP A 321 -15.41 11.28 12.18
C ASP A 321 -15.26 11.33 13.72
N PRO A 322 -16.31 10.98 14.49
CA PRO A 322 -16.28 11.08 15.95
C PRO A 322 -15.27 10.11 16.57
N GLU A 323 -14.87 9.05 15.87
CA GLU A 323 -13.87 8.09 16.32
C GLU A 323 -12.44 8.54 16.00
N LEU A 324 -12.27 9.63 15.27
CA LEU A 324 -10.95 10.12 14.88
C LEU A 324 -10.14 10.56 16.12
N TYR A 325 -8.92 10.03 16.24
CA TYR A 325 -8.02 10.24 17.39
C TYR A 325 -8.54 9.72 18.73
N ILE A 326 -9.70 9.04 18.76
CA ILE A 326 -10.06 8.21 19.90
C ILE A 326 -9.20 6.95 19.79
N ASN A 327 -8.49 6.60 20.87
CA ASN A 327 -7.72 5.35 20.99
C ASN A 327 -8.67 4.14 20.99
N THR A 328 -9.39 3.91 19.89
CA THR A 328 -9.84 2.59 19.56
C THR A 328 -8.63 1.93 18.91
N ASP A 329 -7.89 1.15 19.69
CA ASP A 329 -6.91 0.20 19.15
C ASP A 329 -7.67 -0.87 18.33
N THR A 330 -8.36 -0.46 17.27
CA THR A 330 -8.79 -1.34 16.19
C THR A 330 -7.59 -1.52 15.27
N SER A 331 -6.53 -2.12 15.85
CA SER A 331 -5.55 -2.86 15.09
C SER A 331 -6.31 -3.66 14.04
N ALA A 332 -5.99 -3.40 12.76
CA ALA A 332 -6.42 -4.23 11.64
C ALA A 332 -6.48 -5.70 12.09
N ALA A 333 -7.62 -6.35 11.87
CA ALA A 333 -7.90 -7.69 12.39
C ALA A 333 -6.61 -8.53 12.31
N PRO A 334 -6.12 -9.07 13.43
CA PRO A 334 -4.81 -9.69 13.48
C PRO A 334 -4.69 -10.70 12.35
N LEU A 335 -3.64 -10.56 11.53
CA LEU A 335 -3.32 -11.52 10.45
C LEU A 335 -3.51 -12.93 11.00
N SER A 336 -4.22 -13.78 10.24
CA SER A 336 -4.44 -15.16 10.69
C SER A 336 -3.10 -15.80 11.07
N PRO A 337 -3.04 -16.63 12.12
CA PRO A 337 -1.77 -17.18 12.63
C PRO A 337 -0.90 -17.84 11.54
N ILE A 338 -1.55 -18.41 10.51
CA ILE A 338 -0.92 -19.04 9.35
C ILE A 338 -0.35 -17.99 8.38
N ALA A 339 -1.08 -16.91 8.11
CA ALA A 339 -0.60 -15.82 7.26
C ALA A 339 0.62 -15.11 7.90
N ALA A 340 0.61 -14.98 9.24
CA ALA A 340 1.76 -14.47 9.98
C ALA A 340 2.99 -15.39 9.86
N LEU A 341 2.81 -16.72 9.92
CA LEU A 341 3.89 -17.70 9.73
C LEU A 341 4.47 -17.63 8.31
N LYS A 342 3.61 -17.61 7.29
CA LYS A 342 4.02 -17.50 5.88
C LYS A 342 4.83 -16.22 5.62
N LYS A 343 4.38 -15.09 6.19
CA LYS A 343 5.10 -13.81 6.10
C LYS A 343 6.45 -13.84 6.81
N ALA A 344 6.54 -14.52 7.95
CA ALA A 344 7.78 -14.62 8.72
C ALA A 344 8.83 -15.51 8.02
N LEU A 345 8.40 -16.63 7.41
CA LEU A 345 9.26 -17.54 6.65
C LEU A 345 9.64 -17.01 5.26
N GLY A 346 8.85 -16.11 4.67
CA GLY A 346 9.14 -15.48 3.38
C GLY A 346 10.17 -14.35 3.42
N LYS A 347 10.66 -13.95 4.61
CA LYS A 347 11.82 -13.06 4.72
C LYS A 347 13.07 -13.88 4.36
N HIS A 348 13.99 -13.34 3.55
CA HIS A 348 15.25 -13.99 3.10
C HIS A 348 16.27 -14.30 4.23
N ALA A 349 15.82 -14.70 5.41
CA ALA A 349 16.65 -15.16 6.51
C ALA A 349 16.75 -16.70 6.46
N ILE A 350 17.97 -17.21 6.57
CA ILE A 350 18.22 -18.65 6.72
C ILE A 350 17.83 -19.01 8.17
N PHE A 351 16.67 -19.65 8.34
CA PHE A 351 16.22 -20.11 9.66
C PHE A 351 16.71 -21.53 9.95
N ASP A 352 17.23 -21.73 11.16
CA ASP A 352 17.60 -23.06 11.67
C ASP A 352 16.36 -23.92 11.98
N THR A 353 16.51 -25.24 12.00
CA THR A 353 15.45 -26.22 12.23
C THR A 353 14.72 -25.98 13.56
N LYS A 354 15.45 -25.60 14.62
CA LYS A 354 14.84 -25.27 15.93
C LYS A 354 14.01 -24.00 15.87
N GLN A 355 14.41 -23.01 15.07
CA GLN A 355 13.68 -21.75 14.91
C GLN A 355 12.38 -21.96 14.13
N LYS A 356 12.43 -22.70 13.02
CA LYS A 356 11.24 -23.09 12.24
C LYS A 356 10.26 -23.88 13.09
N ALA A 357 10.75 -24.85 13.87
CA ALA A 357 9.95 -25.63 14.81
C ALA A 357 9.27 -24.75 15.88
N ASN A 358 9.97 -23.77 16.43
CA ASN A 358 9.41 -22.84 17.43
C ASN A 358 8.33 -21.93 16.84
N MET A 359 8.53 -21.45 15.61
CA MET A 359 7.53 -20.66 14.90
C MET A 359 6.28 -21.48 14.60
N ALA A 360 6.44 -22.73 14.15
CA ALA A 360 5.33 -23.66 13.94
C ALA A 360 4.55 -23.93 15.23
N LEU A 361 5.24 -24.24 16.34
CA LEU A 361 4.62 -24.45 17.65
C LEU A 361 3.78 -23.25 18.09
N LYS A 362 4.34 -22.03 18.01
CA LYS A 362 3.62 -20.79 18.36
C LYS A 362 2.42 -20.54 17.47
N THR A 363 2.51 -20.86 16.17
CA THR A 363 1.39 -20.73 15.23
C THR A 363 0.29 -21.74 15.54
N LEU A 364 0.63 -23.00 15.84
CA LEU A 364 -0.35 -24.03 16.20
C LEU A 364 -1.13 -23.68 17.46
N LEU A 365 -0.44 -23.25 18.52
CA LEU A 365 -1.10 -22.85 19.77
C LEU A 365 -2.04 -21.65 19.60
N LYS A 366 -1.75 -20.75 18.65
CA LYS A 366 -2.62 -19.62 18.32
C LYS A 366 -3.76 -20.00 17.36
N ALA A 367 -3.54 -20.95 16.47
CA ALA A 367 -4.53 -21.40 15.49
C ALA A 367 -5.53 -22.40 16.08
N ILE A 368 -5.12 -23.16 17.10
CA ILE A 368 -5.90 -24.22 17.74
C ILE A 368 -5.95 -23.93 19.26
N PRO A 369 -6.86 -23.06 19.72
CA PRO A 369 -6.91 -22.62 21.12
C PRO A 369 -7.26 -23.75 22.11
N HIS A 370 -7.86 -24.85 21.63
CA HIS A 370 -8.19 -26.03 22.46
C HIS A 370 -7.03 -27.04 22.57
N ALA A 371 -5.84 -26.73 22.06
CA ALA A 371 -4.67 -27.59 22.19
C ALA A 371 -4.21 -27.65 23.66
N LYS A 372 -4.18 -28.84 24.25
CA LYS A 372 -3.75 -29.06 25.64
C LYS A 372 -2.23 -29.13 25.75
N ALA A 373 -1.62 -29.91 24.86
CA ALA A 373 -0.19 -30.18 24.91
C ALA A 373 0.38 -30.44 23.52
N CYS A 374 1.63 -30.05 23.31
CA CYS A 374 2.33 -30.24 22.04
C CYS A 374 3.80 -30.62 22.28
N ILE A 375 4.31 -31.57 21.50
CA ILE A 375 5.72 -31.92 21.47
C ILE A 375 6.20 -31.78 20.04
N VAL A 376 7.40 -31.22 19.86
CA VAL A 376 8.08 -31.20 18.57
C VAL A 376 9.32 -32.06 18.67
N PHE A 377 9.42 -33.06 17.79
CA PHE A 377 10.57 -33.95 17.70
C PHE A 377 11.42 -33.60 16.49
N LYS A 378 12.72 -33.81 16.64
CA LYS A 378 13.72 -33.79 15.57
C LYS A 378 14.22 -35.21 15.36
N HIS A 379 14.16 -35.66 14.10
CA HIS A 379 14.67 -36.95 13.67
C HIS A 379 15.87 -36.75 12.74
N ILE A 380 17.02 -37.28 13.14
CA ILE A 380 18.29 -37.24 12.38
C ILE A 380 18.98 -38.60 12.55
N ASN A 381 19.49 -39.19 11.48
CA ASN A 381 20.30 -40.42 11.53
C ASN A 381 19.65 -41.55 12.39
N ASN A 382 18.36 -41.82 12.18
CA ASN A 382 17.57 -42.82 12.92
C ASN A 382 17.43 -42.57 14.44
N LYS A 383 17.74 -41.36 14.92
CA LYS A 383 17.56 -40.95 16.31
C LYS A 383 16.43 -39.94 16.43
N LEU A 384 15.50 -40.16 17.36
CA LEU A 384 14.35 -39.30 17.60
C LEU A 384 14.53 -38.55 18.92
N SER A 385 14.63 -37.22 18.87
CA SER A 385 14.82 -36.38 20.07
C SER A 385 13.76 -35.30 20.18
N PRO A 386 13.14 -35.09 21.35
CA PRO A 386 12.24 -33.96 21.58
C PRO A 386 13.05 -32.65 21.63
N ILE A 387 12.64 -31.64 20.87
CA ILE A 387 13.32 -30.33 20.79
C ILE A 387 12.54 -29.20 21.45
N LEU A 388 11.21 -29.28 21.46
CA LEU A 388 10.31 -28.29 22.07
C LEU A 388 9.10 -28.99 22.66
N GLN A 389 8.55 -28.42 23.72
CA GLN A 389 7.36 -28.96 24.40
C GLN A 389 6.47 -27.82 24.90
N TYR A 390 5.17 -28.10 25.03
CA TYR A 390 4.16 -27.26 25.65
C TYR A 390 3.14 -28.16 26.35
N GLY A 391 2.73 -27.83 27.58
CA GLY A 391 1.68 -28.54 28.32
C GLY A 391 2.08 -29.87 28.98
N TYR A 392 3.22 -30.47 28.63
CA TYR A 392 3.75 -31.68 29.28
C TYR A 392 4.87 -31.38 30.29
N PRO A 393 4.92 -32.10 31.43
CA PRO A 393 6.04 -32.01 32.37
C PRO A 393 7.31 -32.62 31.78
N THR A 394 8.43 -31.92 31.92
CA THR A 394 9.74 -32.30 31.36
C THR A 394 10.23 -33.66 31.85
N GLU A 395 9.92 -34.01 33.09
CA GLU A 395 10.31 -35.28 33.72
C GLU A 395 9.61 -36.48 33.05
N ALA A 396 8.33 -36.34 32.72
CA ALA A 396 7.57 -37.39 32.05
C ALA A 396 8.04 -37.61 30.61
N ILE A 397 8.43 -36.55 29.89
CA ILE A 397 8.99 -36.68 28.53
C ILE A 397 10.35 -37.38 28.56
N LYS A 398 11.19 -37.11 29.57
CA LYS A 398 12.51 -37.75 29.73
C LYS A 398 12.42 -39.23 30.11
N TYR A 399 11.33 -39.64 30.76
CA TYR A 399 11.09 -41.03 31.17
C TYR A 399 10.72 -41.96 30.01
N VAL A 400 10.32 -41.39 28.87
CA VAL A 400 10.00 -42.14 27.65
C VAL A 400 11.26 -42.41 26.83
N LYS A 401 11.46 -43.67 26.43
CA LYS A 401 12.54 -44.06 25.52
C LYS A 401 12.12 -43.82 24.07
N TRP A 402 12.26 -42.58 23.61
CA TRP A 402 11.85 -42.16 22.25
C TRP A 402 12.62 -42.84 21.11
N ASP A 403 13.82 -43.36 21.37
CA ASP A 403 14.65 -44.10 20.41
C ASP A 403 14.27 -45.60 20.29
N ALA A 404 13.21 -46.05 20.98
CA ALA A 404 12.71 -47.43 20.86
C ALA A 404 11.93 -47.65 19.55
N PRO A 405 11.94 -48.88 18.98
CA PRO A 405 11.23 -49.16 17.74
C PRO A 405 9.72 -48.99 17.91
N SER A 406 9.12 -48.11 17.10
CA SER A 406 7.68 -47.85 17.05
C SER A 406 7.21 -47.82 15.60
N ALA A 407 6.14 -48.53 15.29
CA ALA A 407 5.57 -48.59 13.94
C ALA A 407 5.11 -47.20 13.46
N VAL A 408 4.53 -46.40 14.37
CA VAL A 408 4.04 -45.03 14.13
C VAL A 408 5.20 -44.11 13.73
N PHE A 409 6.26 -44.05 14.54
CA PHE A 409 7.42 -43.21 14.25
C PHE A 409 8.24 -43.72 13.06
N SER A 410 8.27 -45.02 12.79
CA SER A 410 8.91 -45.59 11.59
C SER A 410 8.23 -45.16 10.29
N THR A 411 6.91 -44.92 10.33
CA THR A 411 6.14 -44.45 9.17
C THR A 411 6.32 -42.94 8.99
N LEU A 412 6.19 -42.18 10.09
CA LEU A 412 6.36 -40.73 10.11
C LEU A 412 7.78 -40.29 9.73
N SER A 413 8.81 -41.09 10.03
CA SER A 413 10.22 -40.79 9.71
C SER A 413 10.63 -41.09 8.26
N LYS A 414 9.85 -41.87 7.51
CA LYS A 414 10.16 -42.26 6.12
C LYS A 414 9.56 -41.33 5.07
N LYS A 415 8.34 -40.83 5.29
CA LYS A 415 7.62 -39.98 4.34
C LYS A 415 6.84 -38.89 5.08
N ARG A 416 6.68 -37.75 4.40
CA ARG A 416 5.77 -36.68 4.83
C ARG A 416 4.37 -37.26 4.96
N SER A 417 3.86 -37.28 6.18
CA SER A 417 2.54 -37.84 6.49
C SER A 417 1.88 -37.03 7.61
N ALA A 418 0.56 -36.96 7.58
CA ALA A 418 -0.25 -36.39 8.63
C ALA A 418 -1.34 -37.40 8.97
N ALA A 419 -1.52 -37.69 10.25
CA ALA A 419 -2.48 -38.66 10.73
C ALA A 419 -3.23 -38.08 11.93
N HIS A 420 -4.56 -38.20 11.90
CA HIS A 420 -5.44 -37.88 13.00
C HIS A 420 -5.92 -39.18 13.64
N PHE A 421 -5.70 -39.31 14.94
CA PHE A 421 -6.09 -40.46 15.72
C PHE A 421 -7.21 -40.07 16.68
N SER A 422 -8.39 -40.65 16.48
CA SER A 422 -9.56 -40.53 17.35
C SER A 422 -10.25 -41.89 17.52
N GLY A 423 -10.91 -42.09 18.67
CA GLY A 423 -11.68 -43.30 18.96
C GLY A 423 -10.88 -44.60 18.85
N HIS A 424 -11.37 -45.57 18.07
CA HIS A 424 -10.75 -46.89 17.91
C HIS A 424 -9.34 -46.83 17.29
N ALA A 425 -9.06 -45.83 16.45
CA ALA A 425 -7.73 -45.64 15.86
C ALA A 425 -6.70 -45.14 16.90
N PHE A 426 -7.14 -44.40 17.92
CA PHE A 426 -6.30 -43.95 19.02
C PHE A 426 -5.87 -45.11 19.93
N ILE A 427 -6.80 -46.03 20.23
CA ILE A 427 -6.54 -47.22 21.06
C ILE A 427 -5.50 -48.14 20.39
N LYS A 428 -5.65 -48.36 19.07
CA LYS A 428 -4.67 -49.15 18.30
C LYS A 428 -3.29 -48.49 18.27
N MET A 429 -3.25 -47.16 18.07
CA MET A 429 -2.01 -46.39 18.04
C MET A 429 -1.28 -46.40 19.38
N GLN A 430 -1.99 -46.39 20.52
CA GLN A 430 -1.38 -46.48 21.85
C GLN A 430 -0.54 -47.74 22.05
N GLN A 431 -0.92 -48.87 21.42
CA GLN A 431 -0.17 -50.13 21.50
C GLN A 431 1.12 -50.10 20.66
N GLU A 432 1.21 -49.17 19.70
CA GLU A 432 2.33 -49.04 18.77
C GLU A 432 3.31 -47.90 19.16
N LEU A 433 3.06 -47.22 20.29
CA LEU A 433 3.92 -46.16 20.83
C LEU A 433 5.14 -46.71 21.58
N PRO A 434 6.22 -45.91 21.72
CA PRO A 434 7.37 -46.26 22.55
C PRO A 434 6.97 -46.56 24.02
N PRO A 435 7.73 -47.41 24.72
CA PRO A 435 7.43 -47.75 26.11
C PRO A 435 7.39 -46.49 26.99
N ASN A 436 6.42 -46.47 27.92
CA ASN A 436 6.08 -45.34 28.81
C ASN A 436 5.42 -44.12 28.14
N ALA A 437 5.33 -44.03 26.81
CA ALA A 437 4.67 -42.90 26.14
C ALA A 437 3.15 -42.85 26.41
N ILE A 438 2.52 -43.99 26.69
CA ILE A 438 1.09 -44.10 27.03
C ILE A 438 0.76 -43.27 28.28
N GLN A 439 1.70 -43.14 29.23
CA GLN A 439 1.48 -42.36 30.48
C GLN A 439 1.36 -40.85 30.23
N LEU A 440 1.78 -40.35 29.06
CA LEU A 440 1.61 -38.96 28.66
C LEU A 440 0.20 -38.67 28.14
N LEU A 441 -0.53 -39.69 27.67
CA LEU A 441 -1.81 -39.52 26.98
C LEU A 441 -3.00 -39.71 27.94
N SER A 442 -3.97 -38.81 27.86
CA SER A 442 -5.24 -38.96 28.60
C SER A 442 -6.17 -39.98 27.90
N LYS A 443 -6.98 -40.75 28.64
CA LYS A 443 -7.84 -41.81 28.07
C LYS A 443 -8.84 -41.36 26.99
N ASN A 444 -9.22 -40.07 26.98
CA ASN A 444 -10.17 -39.49 26.04
C ASN A 444 -9.57 -38.42 25.11
N SER A 445 -8.24 -38.34 24.98
CA SER A 445 -7.62 -37.33 24.12
C SER A 445 -7.63 -37.73 22.64
N GLN A 446 -7.68 -36.73 21.77
CA GLN A 446 -7.38 -36.89 20.35
C GLN A 446 -5.95 -36.43 20.06
N LEU A 447 -5.31 -37.10 19.11
CA LEU A 447 -3.93 -36.82 18.74
C LEU A 447 -3.82 -36.56 17.23
N ILE A 448 -3.13 -35.49 16.85
CA ILE A 448 -2.69 -35.28 15.47
C ILE A 448 -1.16 -35.34 15.43
N LEU A 449 -0.64 -36.16 14.52
CA LEU A 449 0.77 -36.26 14.19
C LEU A 449 1.02 -35.79 12.77
N ALA A 450 2.05 -34.97 12.54
CA ALA A 450 2.53 -34.70 11.18
C ALA A 450 4.06 -34.68 11.14
N SER A 451 4.62 -35.26 10.08
CA SER A 451 6.03 -35.20 9.76
C SER A 451 6.30 -34.32 8.55
N THR A 452 7.43 -33.62 8.56
CA THR A 452 7.85 -32.75 7.45
C THR A 452 9.38 -32.68 7.36
N LEU A 453 9.89 -32.59 6.12
CA LEU A 453 11.32 -32.49 5.83
C LEU A 453 11.75 -31.03 5.90
N VAL A 454 12.62 -30.71 6.86
CA VAL A 454 13.12 -29.33 7.05
C VAL A 454 14.44 -29.11 6.33
N THR A 455 15.27 -30.15 6.23
CA THR A 455 16.49 -30.22 5.41
C THR A 455 16.64 -31.66 4.85
N ASP A 456 17.57 -31.91 3.94
CA ASP A 456 17.79 -33.23 3.31
C ASP A 456 18.09 -34.37 4.29
N ARG A 457 18.49 -34.04 5.53
CA ARG A 457 18.85 -35.01 6.58
C ARG A 457 18.04 -34.88 7.85
N GLU A 458 17.17 -33.86 7.96
CA GLU A 458 16.42 -33.56 9.18
C GLU A 458 14.91 -33.54 8.96
N MET A 459 14.22 -34.38 9.73
CA MET A 459 12.77 -34.46 9.79
C MET A 459 12.27 -33.84 11.09
N VAL A 460 11.20 -33.05 11.00
CA VAL A 460 10.47 -32.54 12.18
C VAL A 460 9.14 -33.25 12.28
N ILE A 461 8.82 -33.77 13.46
CA ILE A 461 7.54 -34.42 13.77
C ILE A 461 6.82 -33.57 14.81
N LEU A 462 5.61 -33.13 14.47
CA LEU A 462 4.73 -32.35 15.34
C LEU A 462 3.71 -33.30 15.98
N TRP A 463 3.61 -33.25 17.30
CA TRP A 463 2.68 -34.00 18.12
C TRP A 463 1.74 -33.03 18.83
N LEU A 464 0.43 -33.13 18.60
CA LEU A 464 -0.56 -32.23 19.20
C LEU A 464 -1.71 -33.01 19.84
N GLU A 465 -1.88 -32.85 21.15
CA GLU A 465 -2.95 -33.45 21.95
C GLU A 465 -4.02 -32.41 22.32
N THR A 466 -5.29 -32.81 22.24
CA THR A 466 -6.43 -32.05 22.77
C THR A 466 -7.40 -32.97 23.54
N GLN A 467 -8.19 -32.40 24.44
CA GLN A 467 -9.29 -33.08 25.13
C GLN A 467 -10.63 -32.98 24.38
N GLY A 468 -10.75 -32.07 23.39
CA GLY A 468 -11.95 -31.90 22.56
C GLY A 468 -11.90 -32.69 21.25
N GLN A 469 -12.93 -32.55 20.41
CA GLN A 469 -12.85 -33.02 19.03
C GLN A 469 -12.07 -32.01 18.17
N PHE A 470 -11.11 -32.47 17.37
CA PHE A 470 -10.51 -31.62 16.34
C PHE A 470 -11.54 -31.35 15.24
N SER A 471 -11.70 -30.09 14.83
CA SER A 471 -12.47 -29.74 13.64
C SER A 471 -11.68 -30.06 12.36
N GLU A 472 -12.37 -30.20 11.22
CA GLU A 472 -11.69 -30.33 9.92
C GLU A 472 -10.77 -29.13 9.61
N GLN A 473 -11.14 -27.95 10.13
CA GLN A 473 -10.35 -26.74 9.99
C GLN A 473 -9.07 -26.79 10.82
N ASP A 474 -9.09 -27.38 12.02
CA ASP A 474 -7.89 -27.58 12.84
C ASP A 474 -6.90 -28.54 12.18
N TYR A 475 -7.41 -29.63 11.59
CA TYR A 475 -6.61 -30.59 10.85
C TYR A 475 -5.95 -29.94 9.61
N THR A 476 -6.72 -29.11 8.89
CA THR A 476 -6.22 -28.36 7.73
C THR A 476 -5.15 -27.34 8.13
N ASN A 477 -5.40 -26.58 9.20
CA ASN A 477 -4.45 -25.60 9.75
C ASN A 477 -3.15 -26.25 10.21
N PHE A 478 -3.23 -27.43 10.83
CA PHE A 478 -2.09 -28.22 11.26
C PHE A 478 -1.25 -28.70 10.07
N LYS A 479 -1.90 -29.24 9.03
CA LYS A 479 -1.23 -29.69 7.80
C LYS A 479 -0.54 -28.55 7.06
N ILE A 480 -1.19 -27.38 6.95
CA ILE A 480 -0.61 -26.18 6.33
C ILE A 480 0.60 -25.71 7.13
N THR A 481 0.51 -25.67 8.46
CA THR A 481 1.62 -25.25 9.32
C THR A 481 2.84 -26.18 9.17
N ALA A 482 2.63 -27.50 9.13
CA ALA A 482 3.69 -28.47 8.85
C ALA A 482 4.26 -28.33 7.42
N SER A 483 3.45 -27.92 6.45
CA SER A 483 3.88 -27.64 5.08
C SER A 483 4.78 -26.41 4.99
N LEU A 484 4.46 -25.36 5.72
CA LEU A 484 5.15 -24.07 5.60
C LEU A 484 6.61 -24.13 6.08
N ILE A 485 6.92 -25.04 7.02
CA ILE A 485 8.29 -25.25 7.50
C ILE A 485 9.12 -26.21 6.65
N SER A 486 8.50 -26.83 5.62
CA SER A 486 9.18 -27.71 4.64
C SER A 486 10.09 -26.90 3.71
N GLN A 487 11.27 -27.42 3.38
CA GLN A 487 12.13 -26.86 2.33
C GLN A 487 11.78 -27.33 0.92
N ILE A 488 11.00 -28.42 0.79
CA ILE A 488 10.49 -28.87 -0.51
C ILE A 488 9.32 -27.97 -0.87
N GLY A 489 9.53 -27.13 -1.88
CA GLY A 489 8.61 -26.07 -2.30
C GLY A 489 7.20 -26.57 -2.61
N VAL A 490 6.22 -25.73 -2.26
CA VAL A 490 4.94 -25.60 -2.93
C VAL A 490 4.85 -24.17 -3.43
#